data_AF-A0A962U8W4-F1
#
_entry.id   AF-A0A962U8W4-F1
#
_cell.length_a   1.000
_cell.length_b   1.000
_cell.length_c   1.000
_cell.angle_alpha   90.00
_cell.angle_beta   90.00
_cell.angle_gamma   90.00
#
_symmetry.space_group_name_H-M   'P 1'
#
loop_
_entity.id
_entity.type
_entity.pdbx_description
1 polymer ?
#
loop_
_entity_poly.entity_id
_entity_poly.type
_entity_poly.pdbx_seq_one_letter_code
_entity_poly.pdbx_strand_id
1 'polypeptide(L)'
;MNPASRSIMRYILCAAASLAAGCASYPPMPPPSQRTPTLLVPASLAGVHDRRAAFRQLFCSADSADNRAAPAVGVADCSRWLVRVGSETGESAPTSTHTPAALRIVIVLGFGWDCLQGLFDAQQLPARHLQRRGYDVTELQVDGLAGSAHNARLIREALAADGRADPRPLLLIGYSKGVVDILEALVEDAGLSARVAAVVSV
;
A
#
# COMPACT_ATOMS: atom_id res chain seq x y z
N MET A 1 20.62 41.25 23.26
CA MET A 1 19.71 40.60 22.29
C MET A 1 18.87 41.69 21.63
N ASN A 2 19.01 41.89 20.32
CA ASN A 2 18.38 42.99 19.58
C ASN A 2 16.83 42.86 19.60
N PRO A 3 16.04 43.94 19.65
CA PRO A 3 14.57 43.87 19.75
C PRO A 3 13.94 43.11 18.57
N ALA A 4 14.56 43.13 17.39
CA ALA A 4 14.15 42.34 16.23
C ALA A 4 14.21 40.82 16.47
N SER A 5 15.20 40.33 17.22
CA SER A 5 15.37 38.91 17.56
C SER A 5 14.28 38.42 18.53
N ARG A 6 13.77 39.30 19.39
CA ARG A 6 12.65 38.98 20.31
C ARG A 6 11.31 38.85 19.58
N SER A 7 11.08 39.67 18.55
CA SER A 7 9.86 39.58 17.74
C SER A 7 9.84 38.32 16.89
N ILE A 8 10.97 37.98 16.25
CA ILE A 8 11.08 36.74 15.45
C ILE A 8 10.87 35.49 16.31
N MET A 9 11.48 35.43 17.50
CA MET A 9 11.29 34.31 18.44
C MET A 9 9.82 34.14 18.85
N ARG A 10 9.08 35.24 19.04
CA ARG A 10 7.65 35.21 19.36
C ARG A 10 6.80 34.65 18.23
N TYR A 11 7.06 35.05 16.98
CA TYR A 11 6.32 34.51 15.83
C TYR A 11 6.57 33.02 15.63
N ILE A 12 7.81 32.56 15.82
CA ILE A 12 8.16 31.13 15.76
C ILE A 12 7.45 30.35 16.85
N LEU A 13 7.44 30.84 18.10
CA LEU A 13 6.72 30.18 19.20
C LEU A 13 5.22 30.13 18.96
N CYS A 14 4.61 31.20 18.45
CA CYS A 14 3.19 31.22 18.12
C CYS A 14 2.87 30.22 17.00
N ALA A 15 3.65 30.17 15.92
CA ALA A 15 3.46 29.22 14.83
C ALA A 15 3.61 27.77 15.30
N ALA A 16 4.62 27.48 16.13
CA ALA A 16 4.82 26.15 16.72
C ALA A 16 3.66 25.76 17.65
N ALA A 17 3.14 26.69 18.46
CA ALA A 17 1.99 26.44 19.32
C ALA A 17 0.70 26.21 18.52
N SER A 18 0.48 26.94 17.42
CA SER A 18 -0.66 26.74 16.52
C SER A 18 -0.62 25.37 15.83
N LEU A 19 0.56 24.94 15.38
CA LEU A 19 0.76 23.61 14.78
C LEU A 19 0.54 22.49 15.82
N ALA A 20 1.00 22.68 17.06
CA ALA A 20 0.79 21.70 18.14
C ALA A 20 -0.67 21.61 18.60
N ALA A 21 -1.40 22.73 18.64
CA ALA A 21 -2.80 22.75 19.05
C ALA A 21 -3.74 22.07 18.04
N GLY A 22 -3.43 22.13 16.73
CA GLY A 22 -4.19 21.44 15.68
C GLY A 22 -4.19 19.92 15.79
N CYS A 23 -3.15 19.33 16.40
CA CYS A 23 -3.05 17.89 16.62
C CYS A 23 -3.66 17.42 17.96
N ALA A 24 -4.05 18.34 18.85
CA ALA A 24 -4.46 18.02 20.22
C ALA A 24 -5.98 17.77 20.40
N SER A 25 -6.80 18.20 19.44
CA SER A 25 -8.25 18.00 19.51
C SER A 25 -8.63 16.66 18.87
N TYR A 26 -8.53 15.57 19.64
CA TYR A 26 -9.18 14.33 19.25
C TYR A 26 -10.70 14.56 19.39
N PRO A 27 -11.52 14.40 18.32
CA PRO A 27 -12.96 14.44 18.48
C PRO A 27 -13.37 13.37 19.50
N PRO A 28 -14.33 13.66 20.39
CA PRO A 28 -14.81 12.66 21.33
C PRO A 28 -15.25 11.41 20.54
N MET A 29 -14.85 10.23 21.03
CA MET A 29 -15.25 8.99 20.38
C MET A 29 -16.78 8.96 20.24
N PRO A 30 -17.30 8.56 19.06
CA PRO A 30 -18.73 8.43 18.89
C PRO A 30 -19.30 7.45 19.93
N PRO A 31 -20.55 7.67 20.38
CA PRO A 31 -21.16 6.83 21.41
C PRO A 31 -21.14 5.35 20.97
N PRO A 32 -21.11 4.39 21.92
CA PRO A 32 -21.09 2.96 21.60
C PRO A 32 -22.17 2.52 20.59
N SER A 33 -23.33 3.18 20.60
CA SER A 33 -24.45 2.91 19.69
C SER A 33 -24.19 3.29 18.22
N GLN A 34 -23.20 4.13 17.95
CA GLN A 34 -22.84 4.58 16.59
C GLN A 34 -21.58 3.87 16.06
N ARG A 35 -20.99 2.95 16.84
CA ARG A 35 -19.81 2.20 16.43
C ARG A 35 -20.24 0.86 15.85
N THR A 36 -19.69 0.50 14.70
CA THR A 36 -19.81 -0.86 14.16
C THR A 36 -19.18 -1.84 15.19
N PRO A 37 -19.91 -2.86 15.65
CA PRO A 37 -19.34 -3.84 16.57
C PRO A 37 -18.17 -4.57 15.91
N THR A 38 -17.01 -4.56 16.58
CA THR A 38 -15.80 -5.26 16.12
C THR A 38 -15.34 -6.24 17.19
N LEU A 39 -14.88 -7.41 16.77
CA LEU A 39 -14.32 -8.44 17.66
C LEU A 39 -12.91 -8.79 17.20
N LEU A 40 -11.98 -8.91 18.14
CA LEU A 40 -10.66 -9.47 17.86
C LEU A 40 -10.74 -11.00 17.90
N VAL A 41 -10.39 -11.64 16.81
CA VAL A 41 -10.36 -13.10 16.68
C VAL A 41 -9.05 -13.58 16.05
N PRO A 42 -8.63 -14.83 16.29
CA PRO A 42 -7.59 -15.45 15.47
C PRO A 42 -7.94 -15.37 13.98
N ALA A 43 -6.93 -15.18 13.13
CA ALA A 43 -7.12 -15.03 11.68
C ALA A 43 -7.90 -16.21 11.06
N SER A 44 -7.69 -17.43 11.56
CA SER A 44 -8.41 -18.63 11.13
C SER A 44 -9.92 -18.56 11.37
N LEU A 45 -10.39 -17.77 12.34
CA LEU A 45 -11.80 -17.54 12.61
C LEU A 45 -12.40 -16.37 11.80
N ALA A 46 -11.55 -15.57 11.17
CA ALA A 46 -11.96 -14.46 10.28
C ALA A 46 -12.03 -14.88 8.80
N GLY A 47 -11.95 -16.19 8.50
CA GLY A 47 -11.90 -16.70 7.12
C GLY A 47 -10.57 -16.44 6.40
N VAL A 48 -9.51 -16.07 7.13
CA VAL A 48 -8.18 -15.86 6.53
C VAL A 48 -7.51 -17.20 6.29
N HIS A 49 -7.11 -17.45 5.04
CA HIS A 49 -6.28 -18.59 4.68
C HIS A 49 -4.82 -18.29 4.97
N ASP A 50 -4.22 -19.03 5.91
CA ASP A 50 -2.80 -18.87 6.22
C ASP A 50 -1.92 -19.48 5.12
N ARG A 51 -1.28 -18.61 4.34
CA ARG A 51 -0.31 -18.96 3.30
C ARG A 51 1.10 -18.43 3.60
N ARG A 52 1.38 -18.09 4.87
CA ARG A 52 2.66 -17.47 5.27
C ARG A 52 3.86 -18.36 4.97
N ALA A 53 3.76 -19.67 5.21
CA ALA A 53 4.84 -20.63 4.91
C ALA A 53 5.18 -20.66 3.40
N ALA A 54 4.15 -20.75 2.55
CA ALA A 54 4.31 -20.72 1.10
C ALA A 54 4.89 -19.38 0.60
N PHE A 55 4.34 -18.25 1.08
CA PHE A 55 4.85 -16.94 0.72
C PHE A 55 6.31 -16.76 1.14
N ARG A 56 6.67 -17.19 2.36
CA ARG A 56 8.07 -17.17 2.83
C ARG A 56 8.97 -17.98 1.92
N GLN A 57 8.56 -19.19 1.51
CA GLN A 57 9.35 -20.01 0.59
C GLN A 57 9.61 -19.27 -0.74
N LEU A 58 8.60 -18.63 -1.32
CA LEU A 58 8.75 -17.85 -2.55
C LEU A 58 9.64 -16.62 -2.34
N PHE A 59 9.34 -15.81 -1.31
CA PHE A 59 10.04 -14.57 -1.04
C PHE A 59 11.52 -14.81 -0.71
N CYS A 60 11.82 -15.80 0.14
CA CYS A 60 13.20 -16.10 0.53
C CYS A 60 13.99 -16.83 -0.59
N SER A 61 13.32 -17.46 -1.55
CA SER A 61 13.99 -18.09 -2.71
C SER A 61 14.17 -17.13 -3.88
N ALA A 62 13.42 -16.02 -3.91
CA ALA A 62 13.42 -15.02 -4.99
C ALA A 62 14.76 -14.29 -5.20
N ASP A 63 15.79 -14.61 -4.42
CA ASP A 63 17.10 -13.92 -4.45
C ASP A 63 18.31 -14.87 -4.63
N SER A 64 18.08 -16.15 -4.98
CA SER A 64 19.20 -17.05 -5.33
C SER A 64 19.70 -16.86 -6.77
N ALA A 65 18.93 -16.18 -7.63
CA ALA A 65 19.16 -16.15 -9.07
C ALA A 65 19.59 -14.78 -9.63
N ASP A 66 19.30 -13.66 -8.95
CA ASP A 66 19.38 -12.33 -9.58
C ASP A 66 20.10 -11.30 -8.70
N ASN A 67 21.43 -11.42 -8.69
CA ASN A 67 22.39 -10.71 -7.85
C ASN A 67 22.56 -9.21 -8.22
N ARG A 68 21.48 -8.50 -8.59
CA ARG A 68 21.53 -7.08 -9.02
C ARG A 68 20.29 -6.31 -8.54
N ALA A 69 20.49 -5.50 -7.48
CA ALA A 69 19.70 -4.33 -7.08
C ALA A 69 18.52 -4.48 -6.09
N ALA A 70 18.37 -5.60 -5.39
CA ALA A 70 17.78 -5.59 -4.04
C ALA A 70 18.90 -5.91 -3.03
N PRO A 71 18.88 -5.39 -1.78
CA PRO A 71 19.85 -5.84 -0.79
C PRO A 71 19.62 -7.34 -0.58
N ALA A 72 20.55 -8.15 -1.11
CA ALA A 72 20.50 -9.60 -1.15
C ALA A 72 19.89 -10.14 0.15
N VAL A 73 18.65 -10.57 0.08
CA VAL A 73 17.98 -11.30 1.15
C VAL A 73 18.51 -12.71 1.06
N GLY A 74 19.80 -12.88 1.41
CA GLY A 74 20.35 -14.21 1.61
C GLY A 74 19.41 -14.98 2.52
N VAL A 75 19.22 -16.27 2.24
CA VAL A 75 18.31 -17.17 3.00
C VAL A 75 18.53 -17.06 4.52
N ALA A 76 19.77 -16.78 4.95
CA ALA A 76 20.17 -16.58 6.34
C ALA A 76 19.50 -15.37 7.04
N ASP A 77 19.03 -14.37 6.29
CA ASP A 77 18.49 -13.12 6.84
C ASP A 77 17.00 -12.91 6.51
N CYS A 78 16.32 -13.89 5.90
CA CYS A 78 14.93 -13.72 5.50
C CYS A 78 13.97 -13.46 6.67
N SER A 79 14.33 -13.94 7.87
CA SER A 79 13.59 -13.68 9.10
C SER A 79 13.57 -12.20 9.51
N ARG A 80 14.51 -11.37 9.02
CA ARG A 80 14.48 -9.91 9.27
C ARG A 80 13.38 -9.20 8.49
N TRP A 81 13.01 -9.74 7.32
CA TRP A 81 11.98 -9.17 6.45
C TRP A 81 10.60 -9.76 6.73
N LEU A 82 10.55 -11.04 7.06
CA LEU A 82 9.32 -11.76 7.36
C LEU A 82 9.40 -12.28 8.79
N VAL A 83 8.80 -11.53 9.73
CA VAL A 83 8.70 -11.91 11.14
C VAL A 83 7.88 -13.20 11.29
N ARG A 84 8.36 -14.13 12.11
CA ARG A 84 7.62 -15.35 12.46
C ARG A 84 6.67 -15.05 13.61
N VAL A 85 5.37 -15.29 13.40
CA VAL A 85 4.33 -15.12 14.41
C VAL A 85 3.67 -16.47 14.66
N GLY A 86 3.87 -17.06 15.84
CA GLY A 86 3.40 -18.41 16.15
C GLY A 86 3.97 -19.46 15.18
N SER A 87 3.21 -20.53 14.92
CA SER A 87 3.56 -21.55 13.94
C SER A 87 3.08 -21.16 12.54
N GLU A 88 3.97 -21.24 11.56
CA GLU A 88 3.62 -21.15 10.14
C GLU A 88 3.42 -22.57 9.61
N THR A 89 2.20 -23.09 9.73
CA THR A 89 1.83 -24.39 9.15
C THR A 89 1.22 -24.16 7.79
N GLY A 90 1.75 -24.80 6.75
CA GLY A 90 1.21 -24.64 5.41
C GLY A 90 1.92 -25.51 4.39
N GLU A 91 1.22 -25.77 3.30
CA GLU A 91 1.75 -26.49 2.14
C GLU A 91 2.87 -25.70 1.47
N SER A 92 3.80 -26.42 0.84
CA SER A 92 4.88 -25.79 0.06
C SER A 92 4.31 -24.93 -1.07
N ALA A 93 5.01 -23.87 -1.42
CA ALA A 93 4.59 -23.01 -2.51
C ALA A 93 4.61 -23.76 -3.85
N PRO A 94 3.62 -23.52 -4.73
CA PRO A 94 3.70 -24.00 -6.10
C PRO A 94 4.93 -23.38 -6.79
N THR A 95 5.55 -24.12 -7.70
CA THR A 95 6.65 -23.61 -8.52
C THR A 95 6.13 -22.47 -9.39
N SER A 96 6.66 -21.27 -9.20
CA SER A 96 6.27 -20.11 -10.02
C SER A 96 6.94 -20.21 -11.38
N THR A 97 6.14 -20.28 -12.46
CA THR A 97 6.60 -19.99 -13.81
C THR A 97 6.46 -18.49 -14.02
N HIS A 98 7.57 -17.77 -13.92
CA HIS A 98 7.61 -16.33 -14.07
C HIS A 98 7.09 -15.92 -15.47
N THR A 99 5.91 -15.29 -15.51
CA THR A 99 5.34 -14.72 -16.74
C THR A 99 4.97 -13.25 -16.50
N PRO A 100 5.90 -12.30 -16.73
CA PRO A 100 5.70 -10.88 -16.46
C PRO A 100 4.51 -10.23 -17.17
N ALA A 101 4.03 -10.83 -18.25
CA ALA A 101 3.03 -10.23 -19.14
C ALA A 101 1.58 -10.65 -18.88
N ALA A 102 1.32 -11.60 -17.96
CA ALA A 102 -0.02 -12.17 -17.77
C ALA A 102 -1.01 -11.21 -17.08
N LEU A 103 -0.50 -10.27 -16.27
CA LEU A 103 -1.30 -9.35 -15.47
C LEU A 103 -0.81 -7.91 -15.67
N ARG A 104 -1.72 -6.96 -15.52
CA ARG A 104 -1.39 -5.54 -15.40
C ARG A 104 -1.38 -5.17 -13.92
N ILE A 105 -0.23 -4.72 -13.42
CA ILE A 105 -0.07 -4.36 -12.01
C ILE A 105 -0.34 -2.87 -11.85
N VAL A 106 -1.18 -2.49 -10.89
CA VAL A 106 -1.44 -1.09 -10.58
C VAL A 106 -1.17 -0.87 -9.11
N ILE A 107 -0.28 0.05 -8.79
CA ILE A 107 0.07 0.42 -7.42
C ILE A 107 -0.65 1.72 -7.06
N VAL A 108 -1.39 1.70 -5.95
CA VAL A 108 -2.07 2.88 -5.38
C VAL A 108 -1.44 3.18 -4.03
N LEU A 109 -0.81 4.35 -3.92
CA LEU A 109 -0.15 4.78 -2.69
C LEU A 109 -1.12 5.57 -1.80
N GLY A 110 -0.77 5.65 -0.52
CA GLY A 110 -1.66 6.15 0.52
C GLY A 110 -1.52 7.64 0.83
N PHE A 111 -1.92 7.98 2.05
CA PHE A 111 -2.02 9.35 2.55
C PHE A 111 -0.72 10.16 2.35
N GLY A 112 -0.86 11.35 1.77
CA GLY A 112 0.21 12.33 1.57
C GLY A 112 1.29 11.95 0.56
N TRP A 113 1.10 10.87 -0.23
CA TRP A 113 2.12 10.44 -1.19
C TRP A 113 2.48 11.52 -2.22
N ASP A 114 1.48 12.15 -2.81
CA ASP A 114 1.63 13.25 -3.79
C ASP A 114 2.41 14.46 -3.24
N CYS A 115 2.35 14.67 -1.93
CA CYS A 115 3.10 15.71 -1.21
C CYS A 115 4.55 15.31 -0.93
N LEU A 116 4.83 14.01 -0.77
CA LEU A 116 6.11 13.49 -0.31
C LEU A 116 6.94 12.84 -1.42
N GLN A 117 6.36 12.57 -2.59
CA GLN A 117 7.03 11.88 -3.70
C GLN A 117 8.39 12.48 -4.08
N GLY A 118 8.53 13.81 -4.00
CA GLY A 118 9.78 14.52 -4.30
C GLY A 118 10.90 14.29 -3.28
N LEU A 119 10.61 13.67 -2.14
CA LEU A 119 11.58 13.31 -1.11
C LEU A 119 12.19 11.92 -1.33
N PHE A 120 11.67 11.14 -2.29
CA PHE A 120 12.11 9.78 -2.57
C PHE A 120 12.78 9.69 -3.94
N ASP A 121 13.78 8.81 -4.04
CA ASP A 121 14.37 8.45 -5.32
C ASP A 121 13.38 7.60 -6.13
N ALA A 122 12.87 8.15 -7.22
CA ALA A 122 11.96 7.47 -8.13
C ALA A 122 12.49 6.10 -8.60
N GLN A 123 13.81 5.92 -8.73
CA GLN A 123 14.41 4.66 -9.18
C GLN A 123 14.31 3.53 -8.14
N GLN A 124 14.09 3.88 -6.88
CA GLN A 124 13.96 2.95 -5.76
C GLN A 124 12.51 2.57 -5.49
N LEU A 125 11.54 3.21 -6.16
CA LEU A 125 10.13 2.90 -5.97
C LEU A 125 9.79 1.49 -6.49
N PRO A 126 8.85 0.78 -5.82
CA PRO A 126 8.46 -0.57 -6.21
C PRO A 126 8.02 -0.69 -7.68
N ALA A 127 7.29 0.30 -8.19
CA ALA A 127 6.88 0.34 -9.59
C ALA A 127 8.09 0.29 -10.54
N ARG A 128 9.09 1.16 -10.35
CA ARG A 128 10.30 1.17 -11.19
C ARG A 128 11.12 -0.10 -11.06
N HIS A 129 11.20 -0.64 -9.84
CA HIS A 129 11.90 -1.90 -9.58
C HIS A 129 11.28 -3.09 -10.31
N LEU A 130 9.95 -3.16 -10.37
CA LEU A 130 9.20 -4.19 -11.08
C LEU A 130 9.24 -3.98 -12.61
N GLN A 131 9.13 -2.74 -13.09
CA GLN A 131 9.28 -2.42 -14.53
C GLN A 131 10.61 -2.90 -15.10
N ARG A 132 11.72 -2.71 -14.37
CA ARG A 132 13.04 -3.19 -14.79
C ARG A 132 13.13 -4.72 -14.90
N ARG A 133 12.21 -5.46 -14.27
CA ARG A 133 12.08 -6.92 -14.38
C ARG A 133 11.07 -7.36 -15.45
N GLY A 134 10.59 -6.42 -16.26
CA GLY A 134 9.68 -6.71 -17.37
C GLY A 134 8.21 -6.82 -16.99
N TYR A 135 7.84 -6.53 -15.73
CA TYR A 135 6.44 -6.46 -15.34
C TYR A 135 5.79 -5.20 -15.91
N ASP A 136 4.58 -5.37 -16.43
CA ASP A 136 3.72 -4.23 -16.75
C ASP A 136 3.09 -3.69 -15.46
N VAL A 137 3.69 -2.64 -14.91
CA VAL A 137 3.23 -1.99 -13.69
C VAL A 137 3.13 -0.49 -13.87
N THR A 138 2.06 0.09 -13.35
CA THR A 138 1.86 1.52 -13.26
C THR A 138 1.59 1.94 -11.82
N GLU A 139 1.99 3.16 -11.48
CA GLU A 139 1.56 3.82 -10.24
C GLU A 139 0.40 4.75 -10.58
N LEU A 140 -0.75 4.52 -9.97
CA LEU A 140 -1.95 5.32 -10.16
C LEU A 140 -1.97 6.43 -9.12
N GLN A 141 -1.93 7.68 -9.61
CA GLN A 141 -1.95 8.86 -8.75
C GLN A 141 -3.35 9.13 -8.21
N VAL A 142 -3.44 9.33 -6.91
CA VAL A 142 -4.64 9.74 -6.19
C VAL A 142 -4.32 11.00 -5.38
N ASP A 143 -5.35 11.71 -4.91
CA ASP A 143 -5.14 12.87 -4.03
C ASP A 143 -4.77 12.36 -2.61
N GLY A 144 -3.57 12.71 -2.16
CA GLY A 144 -3.00 12.20 -0.92
C GLY A 144 -3.72 12.71 0.34
N LEU A 145 -4.47 13.81 0.25
CA LEU A 145 -5.18 14.41 1.38
C LEU A 145 -6.70 14.24 1.29
N ALA A 146 -7.21 13.72 0.18
CA ALA A 146 -8.64 13.47 -0.01
C ALA A 146 -9.15 12.20 0.71
N GLY A 147 -10.48 12.16 0.90
CA GLY A 147 -11.18 10.99 1.43
C GLY A 147 -11.22 9.81 0.44
N SER A 148 -11.45 8.59 0.94
CA SER A 148 -11.43 7.36 0.14
C SER A 148 -12.49 7.35 -0.97
N ALA A 149 -13.71 7.83 -0.71
CA ALA A 149 -14.74 8.01 -1.74
C ALA A 149 -14.29 8.87 -2.94
N HIS A 150 -13.49 9.91 -2.69
CA HIS A 150 -12.96 10.75 -3.77
C HIS A 150 -11.94 9.96 -4.60
N ASN A 151 -10.97 9.33 -3.94
CA ASN A 151 -9.92 8.56 -4.61
C ASN A 151 -10.45 7.32 -5.32
N ALA A 152 -11.49 6.68 -4.78
CA ALA A 152 -12.20 5.57 -5.40
C ALA A 152 -12.74 5.96 -6.79
N ARG A 153 -13.31 7.16 -6.92
CA ARG A 153 -13.75 7.70 -8.22
C ARG A 153 -12.58 7.88 -9.19
N LEU A 154 -11.48 8.47 -8.74
CA LEU A 154 -10.28 8.66 -9.57
C LEU A 154 -9.73 7.31 -10.08
N ILE A 155 -9.70 6.30 -9.21
CA ILE A 155 -9.27 4.94 -9.55
C ILE A 155 -10.17 4.35 -10.63
N ARG A 156 -11.50 4.43 -10.47
CA ARG A 156 -12.44 3.91 -11.49
C ARG A 156 -12.28 4.60 -12.83
N GLU A 157 -12.19 5.93 -12.84
CA GLU A 157 -12.04 6.72 -14.07
C GLU A 157 -10.76 6.35 -14.82
N ALA A 158 -9.63 6.26 -14.11
CA ALA A 158 -8.35 5.87 -14.70
C ALA A 158 -8.39 4.43 -15.26
N LEU A 159 -8.91 3.47 -14.50
CA LEU A 159 -8.92 2.06 -14.90
C LEU A 159 -9.97 1.72 -15.96
N ALA A 160 -11.03 2.54 -16.09
CA ALA A 160 -12.00 2.44 -17.17
C ALA A 160 -11.41 2.85 -18.51
N ALA A 161 -10.65 3.97 -18.55
CA ALA A 161 -9.96 4.42 -19.76
C ALA A 161 -8.94 3.37 -20.22
N ASP A 162 -8.13 2.88 -19.29
CA ASP A 162 -7.10 1.86 -19.51
C ASP A 162 -7.66 0.51 -19.96
N GLY A 163 -8.83 0.12 -19.45
CA GLY A 163 -9.43 -1.18 -19.75
C GLY A 163 -9.98 -1.32 -21.15
N ARG A 164 -10.35 -0.19 -21.78
CA ARG A 164 -10.77 -0.19 -23.18
C ARG A 164 -9.59 -0.43 -24.12
N ALA A 165 -8.38 -0.09 -23.67
CA ALA A 165 -7.15 -0.30 -24.44
C ALA A 165 -6.54 -1.69 -24.22
N ASP A 166 -6.61 -2.22 -23.00
CA ASP A 166 -6.04 -3.53 -22.66
C ASP A 166 -6.95 -4.34 -21.72
N PRO A 167 -7.50 -5.48 -22.18
CA PRO A 167 -8.45 -6.29 -21.42
C PRO A 167 -7.79 -7.26 -20.43
N ARG A 168 -6.45 -7.30 -20.31
CA ARG A 168 -5.77 -8.19 -19.37
C ARG A 168 -6.24 -7.97 -17.92
N PRO A 169 -6.27 -9.01 -17.08
CA PRO A 169 -6.67 -8.87 -15.68
C PRO A 169 -5.73 -7.97 -14.88
N LEU A 170 -6.31 -7.27 -13.90
CA LEU A 170 -5.61 -6.33 -13.04
C LEU A 170 -5.16 -7.00 -11.73
N LEU A 171 -3.93 -6.72 -11.31
CA LEU A 171 -3.44 -6.94 -9.96
C LEU A 171 -3.29 -5.57 -9.29
N LEU A 172 -4.14 -5.27 -8.32
CA LEU A 172 -4.10 -3.99 -7.61
C LEU A 172 -3.29 -4.13 -6.32
N ILE A 173 -2.32 -3.27 -6.10
CA ILE A 173 -1.50 -3.24 -4.89
C ILE A 173 -1.73 -1.90 -4.20
N GLY A 174 -2.36 -1.92 -3.02
CA GLY A 174 -2.55 -0.74 -2.20
C GLY A 174 -1.49 -0.65 -1.10
N TYR A 175 -0.96 0.54 -0.87
CA TYR A 175 -0.16 0.83 0.32
C TYR A 175 -0.93 1.72 1.30
N SER A 176 -1.06 1.29 2.56
CA SER A 176 -1.75 2.05 3.61
C SER A 176 -3.18 2.44 3.17
N LYS A 177 -3.49 3.74 3.11
CA LYS A 177 -4.79 4.27 2.63
C LYS A 177 -5.14 3.83 1.20
N GLY A 178 -4.16 3.58 0.33
CA GLY A 178 -4.42 3.13 -1.04
C GLY A 178 -5.18 1.81 -1.10
N VAL A 179 -5.06 0.95 -0.08
CA VAL A 179 -5.81 -0.31 0.02
C VAL A 179 -7.31 -0.03 0.14
N VAL A 180 -7.71 0.85 1.05
CA VAL A 180 -9.13 1.15 1.27
C VAL A 180 -9.71 1.97 0.12
N ASP A 181 -8.90 2.82 -0.53
CA ASP A 181 -9.32 3.54 -1.75
C ASP A 181 -9.63 2.55 -2.89
N ILE A 182 -8.80 1.51 -3.07
CA ILE A 182 -9.08 0.42 -4.01
C ILE A 182 -10.36 -0.32 -3.62
N LEU A 183 -10.51 -0.75 -2.36
CA LEU A 183 -11.67 -1.54 -1.94
C LEU A 183 -12.99 -0.76 -2.13
N GLU A 184 -13.00 0.54 -1.84
CA GLU A 184 -14.16 1.40 -2.08
C GLU A 184 -14.45 1.56 -3.58
N ALA A 185 -13.42 1.63 -4.43
CA ALA A 185 -13.59 1.65 -5.89
C ALA A 185 -14.27 0.38 -6.41
N LEU A 186 -13.90 -0.79 -5.88
CA LEU A 186 -14.41 -2.10 -6.31
C LEU A 186 -15.85 -2.33 -5.87
N VAL A 187 -16.21 -1.94 -4.65
CA VAL A 187 -17.59 -2.09 -4.14
C VAL A 187 -18.59 -1.30 -4.99
N GLU A 188 -18.19 -0.13 -5.50
CA GLU A 188 -19.05 0.75 -6.29
C GLU A 188 -19.08 0.42 -7.81
N ASP A 189 -18.20 -0.47 -8.30
CA ASP A 189 -18.09 -0.82 -9.72
C ASP A 189 -17.86 -2.31 -9.94
N ALA A 190 -18.95 -3.01 -10.25
CA ALA A 190 -18.94 -4.44 -10.55
C ALA A 190 -18.16 -4.77 -11.85
N GLY A 191 -18.11 -3.86 -12.82
CA GLY A 191 -17.37 -4.05 -14.07
C GLY A 191 -15.86 -3.99 -13.85
N LEU A 192 -15.41 -3.06 -13.00
CA LEU A 192 -14.03 -3.03 -12.53
C LEU A 192 -13.70 -4.28 -11.71
N SER A 193 -14.56 -4.64 -10.74
CA SER A 193 -14.37 -5.82 -9.90
C SER A 193 -14.19 -7.11 -10.72
N ALA A 194 -14.97 -7.29 -11.79
CA ALA A 194 -14.87 -8.47 -12.67
C ALA A 194 -13.52 -8.57 -13.42
N ARG A 195 -12.77 -7.46 -13.52
CA ARG A 195 -11.46 -7.41 -14.19
C ARG A 195 -10.28 -7.57 -13.23
N VAL A 196 -10.51 -7.50 -11.93
CA VAL A 196 -9.46 -7.60 -10.92
C VAL A 196 -9.23 -9.06 -10.55
N ALA A 197 -8.02 -9.55 -10.81
CA ALA A 197 -7.62 -10.90 -10.43
C ALA A 197 -7.30 -10.99 -8.93
N ALA A 198 -6.71 -9.95 -8.35
CA ALA A 198 -6.42 -9.87 -6.92
C ALA A 198 -6.16 -8.42 -6.47
N VAL A 199 -6.36 -8.21 -5.16
CA VAL A 199 -5.92 -7.02 -4.42
C VAL A 199 -4.89 -7.43 -3.38
N VAL A 200 -3.76 -6.74 -3.32
CA VAL A 200 -2.70 -6.94 -2.32
C VAL A 200 -2.66 -5.71 -1.42
N SER A 201 -2.81 -5.94 -0.12
CA SER A 201 -2.69 -4.90 0.90
C SER A 201 -1.27 -4.90 1.47
N VAL A 202 -0.63 -3.73 1.47
CA VAL A 202 0.71 -3.50 2.04
C VAL A 202 0.68 -2.39 3.08
#